data_AF-A0A971HWP5-F1
#
_entry.id   AF-A0A971HWP5-F1
#
_cell.length_a   1.000
_cell.length_b   1.000
_cell.length_c   1.000
_cell.angle_alpha   90.00
_cell.angle_beta   90.00
_cell.angle_gamma   90.00
#
_symmetry.space_group_name_H-M   'P 1'
#
loop_
_entity.id
_entity.type
_entity.pdbx_description
1 polymer ?
#
loop_
_entity_poly.entity_id
_entity_poly.type
_entity_poly.pdbx_seq_one_letter_code
_entity_poly.pdbx_strand_id
1 'polypeptide(L)' 'AQNGSYTITRLLYMNTKGEPQGLVRLFIDYVYSEDGQGFISAAGYIPVIKD' A
#
# COMPACT_ATOMS: atom_id res chain seq x y z
N ALA A 1 9.84 10.89 -7.93
CA ALA A 1 9.15 10.65 -6.65
C ALA A 1 9.94 9.69 -5.76
N GLN A 2 10.23 8.45 -6.21
CA GLN A 2 11.04 7.50 -5.43
C GLN A 2 12.41 8.03 -4.97
N ASN A 3 13.10 8.80 -5.80
CA ASN A 3 14.38 9.43 -5.46
C ASN A 3 14.24 10.88 -4.92
N GLY A 4 13.05 11.30 -4.52
CA GLY A 4 12.79 12.63 -3.95
C GLY A 4 12.79 13.82 -4.93
N SER A 5 13.16 13.63 -6.19
CA SER A 5 13.19 14.70 -7.21
C SER A 5 11.82 15.32 -7.53
N TYR A 6 10.74 14.60 -7.24
CA TYR A 6 9.37 15.07 -7.37
C TYR A 6 8.77 15.12 -5.97
N THR A 7 8.48 16.34 -5.50
CA THR A 7 8.20 16.64 -4.09
C THR A 7 6.71 16.60 -3.73
N ILE A 8 5.82 16.62 -4.72
CA ILE A 8 4.36 16.56 -4.49
C ILE A 8 3.95 15.09 -4.45
N THR A 9 4.05 14.48 -3.27
CA THR A 9 3.65 13.08 -3.06
C THR A 9 2.70 12.95 -1.88
N ARG A 10 1.85 11.93 -1.90
CA ARG A 10 0.98 11.58 -0.78
C ARG A 10 0.89 10.09 -0.60
N LEU A 11 0.64 9.67 0.63
CA LEU A 11 0.28 8.29 0.95
C LEU A 11 -1.20 8.06 0.62
N LEU A 12 -1.52 6.83 0.24
CA LEU A 12 -2.89 6.35 0.10
C LEU A 12 -3.17 5.43 1.28
N TYR A 13 -4.04 5.87 2.18
CA TYR A 13 -4.35 5.15 3.41
C TYR A 13 -5.58 4.26 3.25
N MET A 14 -5.53 3.09 3.87
CA MET A 14 -6.70 2.26 4.15
C MET A 14 -7.23 2.64 5.53
N ASN A 15 -8.47 3.12 5.60
CA ASN A 15 -9.10 3.52 6.86
C ASN A 15 -9.96 2.39 7.41
N THR A 16 -9.72 1.98 8.65
CA THR A 16 -10.48 0.93 9.35
C THR A 16 -11.13 1.49 10.61
N LYS A 17 -12.26 0.91 11.01
CA LYS A 17 -12.89 1.22 12.29
C LYS A 17 -12.16 0.44 13.40
N GLY A 18 -11.12 1.05 13.96
CA GLY A 18 -10.22 0.40 14.92
C GLY A 18 -9.26 -0.59 14.23
N GLU A 19 -8.65 -1.46 15.04
CA GLU A 19 -7.66 -2.43 14.56
C GLU A 19 -8.30 -3.47 13.62
N PRO A 20 -7.74 -3.70 12.41
CA PRO A 20 -8.27 -4.67 11.48
C PRO A 20 -8.12 -6.11 11.99
N GLN A 21 -9.17 -6.90 11.82
CA GLN A 21 -9.21 -8.31 12.20
C GLN A 21 -9.81 -9.17 11.08
N GLY A 22 -9.61 -10.49 11.17
CA GLY A 22 -10.17 -11.47 10.23
C GLY A 22 -9.91 -11.10 8.77
N LEU A 23 -10.97 -11.07 7.97
CA LEU A 23 -10.89 -10.77 6.53
C LEU A 23 -10.33 -9.38 6.22
N VAL A 24 -10.61 -8.39 7.06
CA VAL A 24 -10.10 -7.03 6.85
C VAL A 24 -8.59 -7.01 6.97
N ARG A 25 -8.04 -7.67 8.01
CA ARG A 25 -6.60 -7.82 8.17
C ARG A 25 -5.98 -8.60 7.02
N LEU A 26 -6.60 -9.73 6.65
CA LEU A 26 -6.10 -10.56 5.55
C LEU A 26 -6.00 -9.78 4.23
N PHE A 27 -7.01 -8.96 3.92
CA PHE A 27 -6.97 -8.12 2.74
C PHE A 27 -5.87 -7.06 2.80
N ILE A 28 -5.72 -6.38 3.95
CA ILE A 28 -4.67 -5.38 4.15
C ILE A 28 -3.29 -6.03 4.00
N ASP A 29 -3.06 -7.20 4.60
CA ASP A 29 -1.80 -7.93 4.51
C ASP A 29 -1.55 -8.41 3.07
N TYR A 30 -2.59 -8.82 2.32
CA TYR A 30 -2.48 -9.14 0.89
C TYR A 30 -2.05 -7.94 0.03
N VAL A 31 -2.53 -6.73 0.32
CA VAL A 31 -2.09 -5.52 -0.40
C VAL A 31 -0.58 -5.29 -0.26
N TYR A 32 0.03 -5.69 0.87
CA TYR A 32 1.47 -5.60 1.10
C TYR A 32 2.29 -6.78 0.54
N SER A 33 1.65 -7.86 0.08
CA SER A 33 2.32 -9.03 -0.50
C SER A 33 3.00 -8.73 -1.84
N GLU A 34 3.84 -9.64 -2.34
CA GLU A 34 4.48 -9.50 -3.65
C GLU A 34 3.45 -9.30 -4.78
N ASP A 35 2.36 -10.07 -4.77
CA ASP A 35 1.26 -9.91 -5.72
C ASP A 35 0.63 -8.51 -5.63
N GLY A 36 0.34 -8.06 -4.40
CA GLY A 36 -0.22 -6.74 -4.13
C GLY A 36 0.68 -5.62 -4.66
N GLN A 37 1.98 -5.70 -4.40
CA GLN A 37 2.97 -4.75 -4.90
C GLN A 37 3.07 -4.77 -6.44
N GLY A 38 2.92 -5.96 -7.05
CA GLY A 38 2.84 -6.12 -8.49
C GLY A 38 1.67 -5.35 -9.10
N PHE A 39 0.47 -5.50 -8.53
CA PHE A 39 -0.72 -4.77 -8.99
C PHE A 39 -0.60 -3.25 -8.80
N ILE A 40 -0.06 -2.80 -7.67
CA ILE A 40 0.15 -1.37 -7.38
C ILE A 40 1.09 -0.75 -8.42
N SER A 41 2.19 -1.43 -8.72
CA SER A 41 3.17 -0.99 -9.70
C SER A 41 2.59 -0.96 -11.11
N ALA A 42 1.82 -2.00 -11.49
CA ALA A 42 1.12 -2.06 -12.77
C ALA A 42 0.08 -0.94 -12.94
N ALA A 43 -0.52 -0.48 -11.84
CA ALA A 43 -1.43 0.67 -11.81
C ALA A 43 -0.71 2.04 -11.82
N GLY A 44 0.62 2.07 -11.84
CA GLY A 44 1.43 3.30 -11.91
C GLY A 44 1.71 3.97 -10.56
N TYR A 45 1.44 3.28 -9.45
CA TYR A 45 1.76 3.75 -8.12
C TYR A 45 3.11 3.19 -7.63
N ILE A 46 3.63 3.80 -6.57
CA ILE A 46 4.85 3.33 -5.88
C ILE A 46 4.41 2.45 -4.70
N PRO A 47 4.73 1.14 -4.68
CA PRO A 47 4.41 0.28 -3.55
C PRO A 47 5.17 0.71 -2.29
N VAL A 48 4.52 0.55 -1.14
CA VAL A 48 5.12 0.77 0.18
C VAL A 48 5.45 -0.59 0.77
N ILE A 49 6.71 -0.76 1.20
CA ILE A 49 7.15 -1.95 1.90
C ILE A 49 6.74 -1.79 3.38
N LYS A 50 6.05 -2.80 3.91
CA LYS A 50 5.71 -2.87 5.33
C LYS A 50 6.91 -3.46 6.08
N ASP A 51 7.36 -2.77 7.12
CA ASP A 51 8.41 -3.24 8.03
C ASP A 51 8.05 -4.54 8.76
#